data_AF-A0A507F755-F1
#
_entry.id   AF-A0A507F755-F1
#
_cell.length_a   1.000
_cell.length_b   1.000
_cell.length_c   1.000
_cell.angle_alpha   90.00
_cell.angle_beta   90.00
_cell.angle_gamma   90.00
#
_symmetry.space_group_name_H-M   'P 1'
#
loop_
_entity.id
_entity.type
_entity.pdbx_description
1 polymer ?
#
loop_
_entity_poly.entity_id
_entity_poly.type
_entity_poly.pdbx_seq_one_letter_code
_entity_poly.pdbx_strand_id
1 'polypeptide(L)'
;MPPDAPKATSSSRTSQSLPSLRTNIFPPRLTLVTLRPYVTPRNVFFASLLLVIIVAGTILFMCLVGMISFSDKHVKDQWIEITSQILNACFTLNALLLFPGRTVDLWLLCRGVYGRHGPSARRLEDRHTPWCRVVVADSNAPPPLPLATLVSIILLQNLNGWFQVPMAASMWVWANDYTHRPAWLVASSLVASFLCGFAGGIWPAVISYKMKKRGVDVEMDVDEITVDKGAVIHTDSGRTLVGDEEGAKLGAS
;
A
#
# COMPACT_ATOMS: atom_id res chain seq x y z
N MET A 1 -61.42 -21.29 51.45
CA MET A 1 -59.97 -21.63 51.45
C MET A 1 -59.37 -21.06 50.19
N PRO A 2 -58.22 -20.38 50.27
CA PRO A 2 -57.74 -19.46 49.24
C PRO A 2 -57.23 -20.18 47.99
N PRO A 3 -57.17 -19.50 46.83
CA PRO A 3 -56.52 -20.02 45.63
C PRO A 3 -55.00 -20.14 45.86
N ASP A 4 -54.44 -21.28 45.48
CA ASP A 4 -53.01 -21.57 45.59
C ASP A 4 -52.19 -20.57 44.76
N ALA A 5 -51.18 -20.00 45.41
CA ALA A 5 -50.28 -19.00 44.86
C ALA A 5 -49.42 -19.56 43.70
N PRO A 6 -49.05 -18.72 42.71
CA PRO A 6 -48.13 -19.13 41.65
C PRO A 6 -46.73 -19.39 42.22
N LYS A 7 -46.16 -20.56 41.90
CA LYS A 7 -44.77 -20.95 42.19
C LYS A 7 -43.81 -19.91 41.62
N ALA A 8 -43.06 -19.24 42.49
CA ALA A 8 -41.93 -18.40 42.13
C ALA A 8 -40.86 -19.26 41.43
N THR A 9 -40.62 -19.01 40.15
CA THR A 9 -39.48 -19.57 39.42
C THR A 9 -38.23 -18.80 39.85
N SER A 10 -37.27 -19.51 40.45
CA SER A 10 -35.96 -18.96 40.82
C SER A 10 -35.18 -18.57 39.56
N SER A 11 -34.98 -17.27 39.33
CA SER A 11 -34.00 -16.83 38.33
C SER A 11 -32.60 -17.08 38.90
N SER A 12 -31.93 -18.13 38.44
CA SER A 12 -30.48 -18.28 38.63
C SER A 12 -29.78 -17.18 37.82
N ARG A 13 -29.37 -16.11 38.52
CA ARG A 13 -28.55 -15.05 37.98
C ARG A 13 -27.15 -15.61 37.73
N THR A 14 -26.91 -16.13 36.53
CA THR A 14 -25.57 -16.50 36.06
C THR A 14 -24.74 -15.22 36.00
N SER A 15 -23.82 -15.04 36.94
CA SER A 15 -22.79 -13.99 36.89
C SER A 15 -22.00 -14.15 35.59
N GLN A 16 -22.31 -13.31 34.60
CA GLN A 16 -21.44 -13.15 33.43
C GLN A 16 -20.16 -12.45 33.91
N SER A 17 -19.08 -13.21 34.04
CA SER A 17 -17.76 -12.65 34.25
C SER A 17 -17.35 -11.84 33.01
N LEU A 18 -17.10 -10.54 33.21
CA LEU A 18 -16.51 -9.65 32.21
C LEU A 18 -15.26 -10.29 31.59
N PRO A 19 -15.10 -10.29 30.25
CA PRO A 19 -13.87 -10.75 29.62
C PRO A 19 -12.73 -9.84 30.07
N SER A 20 -11.73 -10.43 30.71
CA SER A 20 -10.53 -9.69 31.12
C SER A 20 -9.82 -9.19 29.87
N LEU A 21 -9.87 -7.88 29.66
CA LEU A 21 -9.15 -7.18 28.59
C LEU A 21 -7.66 -7.21 28.92
N ARG A 22 -7.02 -8.37 28.74
CA ARG A 22 -5.58 -8.54 28.93
C ARG A 22 -4.87 -7.95 27.72
N THR A 23 -4.81 -6.62 27.66
CA THR A 23 -3.92 -5.93 26.72
C THR A 23 -2.51 -6.35 27.06
N ASN A 24 -1.87 -7.14 26.20
CA ASN A 24 -0.46 -7.44 26.34
C ASN A 24 0.32 -6.13 26.16
N ILE A 25 0.81 -5.55 27.27
CA ILE A 25 1.59 -4.30 27.34
C ILE A 25 3.04 -4.49 26.84
N PHE A 26 3.44 -5.72 26.52
CA PHE A 26 4.80 -6.00 26.06
C PHE A 26 4.92 -5.82 24.54
N PRO A 27 5.85 -4.97 24.04
CA PRO A 27 6.12 -4.91 22.62
C PRO A 27 6.61 -6.29 22.14
N PRO A 28 6.22 -6.73 20.92
CA PRO A 28 6.69 -8.00 20.38
C PRO A 28 8.22 -7.98 20.36
N ARG A 29 8.86 -9.02 20.91
CA ARG A 29 10.32 -9.15 20.84
C ARG A 29 10.73 -9.15 19.37
N LEU A 30 11.59 -8.21 18.99
CA LEU A 30 12.19 -8.12 17.66
C LEU A 30 12.98 -9.41 17.41
N THR A 31 12.37 -10.35 16.72
CA THR A 31 12.93 -11.66 16.41
C THR A 31 13.43 -11.63 14.97
N LEU A 32 14.48 -12.39 14.66
CA LEU A 32 14.98 -12.47 13.27
C LEU A 32 13.87 -12.86 12.27
N VAL A 33 12.89 -13.65 12.74
CA VAL A 33 11.69 -14.06 12.00
C VAL A 33 10.78 -12.88 11.66
N THR A 34 10.63 -11.89 12.55
CA THR A 34 9.87 -10.65 12.27
C THR A 34 10.65 -9.70 11.35
N LEU A 35 11.99 -9.79 11.32
CA LEU A 35 12.84 -8.98 10.44
C LEU A 35 13.05 -9.59 9.04
N ARG A 36 12.89 -10.90 8.88
CA ARG A 36 13.09 -11.64 7.62
C ARG A 36 12.46 -10.99 6.36
N PRO A 37 11.23 -10.44 6.35
CA PRO A 37 10.69 -9.76 5.17
C PRO A 37 11.39 -8.44 4.81
N TYR A 38 12.07 -7.81 5.78
CA TYR A 38 12.81 -6.56 5.58
C TYR A 38 14.24 -6.81 5.07
N VAL A 39 14.84 -7.97 5.35
CA VAL A 39 16.21 -8.33 4.91
C VAL A 39 16.23 -9.04 3.55
N THR A 40 15.24 -8.78 2.68
CA THR A 40 15.31 -9.29 1.30
C THR A 40 16.40 -8.52 0.53
N PRO A 41 17.14 -9.15 -0.40
CA PRO A 41 18.23 -8.49 -1.12
C PRO A 41 17.78 -7.18 -1.80
N ARG A 42 16.57 -7.19 -2.35
CA ARG A 42 15.94 -6.02 -2.94
C ARG A 42 15.73 -4.89 -1.93
N ASN A 43 15.17 -5.20 -0.76
CA ASN A 43 14.90 -4.18 0.27
C ASN A 43 16.19 -3.66 0.88
N VAL A 44 17.19 -4.53 1.12
CA VAL A 44 18.52 -4.12 1.60
C VAL A 44 19.19 -3.19 0.60
N PHE A 45 19.10 -3.48 -0.70
CA PHE A 45 19.62 -2.62 -1.76
C PHE A 45 18.95 -1.23 -1.77
N PHE A 46 17.61 -1.16 -1.73
CA PHE A 46 16.92 0.14 -1.69
C PHE A 46 17.19 0.89 -0.38
N ALA A 47 17.34 0.18 0.74
CA ALA A 47 17.69 0.78 2.02
C ALA A 47 19.11 1.35 2.02
N SER A 48 20.08 0.67 1.40
CA SER A 48 21.45 1.20 1.27
C SER A 48 21.49 2.40 0.34
N LEU A 49 20.74 2.38 -0.77
CA LEU A 49 20.60 3.52 -1.67
C LEU A 49 20.00 4.73 -0.93
N LEU A 50 18.94 4.52 -0.13
CA LEU A 50 18.36 5.56 0.71
C LEU A 50 19.35 6.11 1.73
N LEU A 51 20.15 5.26 2.38
CA LEU A 51 21.19 5.69 3.32
C LEU A 51 22.21 6.61 2.64
N VAL A 52 22.69 6.24 1.44
CA VAL A 52 23.61 7.07 0.66
C VAL A 52 22.98 8.42 0.29
N ILE A 53 21.70 8.42 -0.12
CA ILE A 53 20.95 9.67 -0.40
C ILE A 53 20.89 10.55 0.84
N ILE A 54 20.59 9.99 2.02
CA ILE A 54 20.48 10.77 3.25
C ILE A 54 21.84 11.37 3.64
N VAL A 55 22.91 10.58 3.59
CA VAL A 55 24.27 11.04 3.92
C VAL A 55 24.72 12.13 2.95
N ALA A 56 24.62 11.90 1.64
CA ALA A 56 24.97 12.89 0.63
C ALA A 56 24.08 14.14 0.73
N GLY A 57 22.77 13.98 0.91
CA GLY A 57 21.83 15.09 1.12
C GLY A 57 22.20 15.94 2.33
N THR A 58 22.60 15.30 3.42
CA THR A 58 23.03 16.00 4.64
C THR A 58 24.33 16.77 4.40
N ILE A 59 25.35 16.16 3.76
CA ILE A 59 26.59 16.86 3.42
C ILE A 59 26.32 18.07 2.53
N LEU A 60 25.50 17.90 1.47
CA LEU A 60 25.13 18.99 0.56
C LEU A 60 24.44 20.12 1.32
N PHE A 61 23.47 19.80 2.18
CA PHE A 61 22.77 20.77 3.01
C PHE A 61 23.75 21.54 3.93
N MET A 62 24.65 20.84 4.61
CA MET A 62 25.64 21.46 5.49
C MET A 62 26.60 22.38 4.74
N CYS A 63 27.03 22.00 3.53
CA CYS A 63 27.84 22.84 2.64
C CYS A 63 27.11 24.11 2.19
N LEU A 64 25.82 23.99 1.86
CA LEU A 64 25.00 25.11 1.39
C LEU A 64 24.69 26.12 2.51
N VAL A 65 24.30 25.64 3.69
CA VAL A 65 24.01 26.48 4.87
C VAL A 65 25.28 27.13 5.43
N GLY A 66 26.45 26.55 5.18
CA GLY A 66 27.73 27.04 5.73
C GLY A 66 28.04 26.51 7.12
N MET A 67 27.49 25.34 7.48
CA MET A 67 27.79 24.66 8.74
C MET A 67 29.16 23.97 8.73
N ILE A 68 29.73 23.76 7.55
CA ILE A 68 31.09 23.25 7.35
C ILE A 68 31.99 24.41 6.92
N SER A 69 33.08 24.65 7.65
CA SER A 69 34.11 25.61 7.27
C SER A 69 35.03 25.00 6.20
N PHE A 70 35.20 25.70 5.08
CA PHE A 70 36.16 25.35 4.04
C PHE A 70 37.24 26.42 3.99
N SER A 71 38.49 26.00 3.73
CA SER A 71 39.61 26.93 3.58
C SER A 71 39.43 27.87 2.39
N ASP A 72 38.85 27.34 1.29
CA ASP A 72 38.67 28.07 0.04
C ASP A 72 37.27 27.85 -0.55
N LYS A 73 36.77 28.87 -1.26
CA LYS A 73 35.50 28.76 -2.01
C LYS A 73 35.55 27.62 -3.04
N HIS A 74 36.69 27.43 -3.70
CA HIS A 74 36.86 26.37 -4.70
C HIS A 74 36.66 24.98 -4.11
N VAL A 75 37.21 24.72 -2.92
CA VAL A 75 37.04 23.43 -2.22
C VAL A 75 35.58 23.22 -1.85
N LYS A 76 34.89 24.25 -1.34
CA LYS A 76 33.45 24.19 -1.06
C LYS A 76 32.64 23.84 -2.32
N ASP A 77 32.92 24.50 -3.44
CA ASP A 77 32.22 24.27 -4.71
C ASP A 77 32.45 22.85 -5.22
N GLN A 78 33.67 22.30 -5.08
CA GLN A 78 33.96 20.90 -5.41
C GLN A 78 33.19 19.90 -4.53
N TRP A 79 33.12 20.14 -3.21
CA TRP A 79 32.32 19.29 -2.32
C TRP A 79 30.84 19.31 -2.68
N ILE A 80 30.29 20.48 -2.97
CA ILE A 80 28.90 20.65 -3.43
C ILE A 80 28.68 19.87 -4.73
N GLU A 81 29.59 20.01 -5.69
CA GLU A 81 29.49 19.34 -6.99
C GLU A 81 29.51 17.80 -6.83
N ILE A 82 30.53 17.25 -6.16
CA ILE A 82 30.66 15.80 -5.94
C ILE A 82 29.41 15.24 -5.25
N THR A 83 28.96 15.92 -4.21
CA THR A 83 27.80 15.47 -3.43
C THR A 83 26.50 15.54 -4.25
N SER A 84 26.35 16.57 -5.09
CA SER A 84 25.21 16.70 -6.01
C SER A 84 25.20 15.62 -7.10
N GLN A 85 26.38 15.27 -7.64
CA GLN A 85 26.52 14.20 -8.62
C GLN A 85 26.16 12.84 -8.01
N ILE A 86 26.58 12.55 -6.78
CA ILE A 86 26.21 11.34 -6.04
C ILE A 86 24.69 11.27 -5.85
N LEU A 87 24.07 12.36 -5.38
CA LEU A 87 22.61 12.42 -5.21
C LEU A 87 21.87 12.17 -6.52
N ASN A 88 22.30 12.84 -7.59
CA ASN A 88 21.72 12.66 -8.91
C ASN A 88 21.86 11.20 -9.41
N ALA A 89 23.03 10.58 -9.23
CA ALA A 89 23.25 9.19 -9.60
C ALA A 89 22.34 8.23 -8.82
N CYS A 90 22.19 8.43 -7.51
CA CYS A 90 21.30 7.62 -6.68
C CYS A 90 19.82 7.79 -7.07
N PHE A 91 19.34 9.02 -7.28
CA PHE A 91 17.96 9.26 -7.70
C PHE A 91 17.68 8.69 -9.10
N THR A 92 18.64 8.82 -10.02
CA THR A 92 18.56 8.23 -11.36
C THR A 92 18.52 6.71 -11.30
N LEU A 93 19.39 6.09 -10.50
CA LEU A 93 19.43 4.64 -10.32
C LEU A 93 18.11 4.11 -9.73
N ASN A 94 17.58 4.78 -8.71
CA ASN A 94 16.27 4.44 -8.15
C ASN A 94 15.17 4.53 -9.22
N ALA A 95 15.16 5.60 -10.01
CA ALA A 95 14.19 5.74 -11.10
C ALA A 95 14.33 4.64 -12.18
N LEU A 96 15.55 4.32 -12.60
CA LEU A 96 15.84 3.26 -13.58
C LEU A 96 15.35 1.89 -13.10
N LEU A 97 15.51 1.58 -11.82
CA LEU A 97 15.04 0.31 -11.26
C LEU A 97 13.51 0.20 -11.22
N LEU A 98 12.81 1.32 -11.04
CA LEU A 98 11.35 1.35 -11.05
C LEU A 98 10.77 1.50 -12.48
N PHE A 99 11.58 1.93 -13.45
CA PHE A 99 11.14 2.28 -14.80
C PHE A 99 10.47 1.14 -15.58
N PRO A 100 10.99 -0.10 -15.59
CA PRO A 100 10.36 -1.21 -16.30
C PRO A 100 8.96 -1.52 -15.76
N GLY A 101 8.82 -1.49 -14.43
CA GLY A 101 7.54 -1.70 -13.76
C GLY A 101 6.51 -0.66 -14.17
N ARG A 102 6.87 0.63 -14.07
CA ARG A 102 6.00 1.77 -14.40
C ARG A 102 5.63 1.83 -15.88
N THR A 103 6.55 1.45 -16.76
CA THR A 103 6.31 1.37 -18.21
C THR A 103 5.32 0.25 -18.55
N VAL A 104 5.46 -0.91 -17.91
CA VAL A 104 4.48 -2.00 -18.05
C VAL A 104 3.10 -1.58 -17.55
N ASP A 105 3.03 -0.84 -16.44
CA ASP A 105 1.75 -0.34 -15.92
C ASP A 105 1.09 0.64 -16.88
N LEU A 106 1.87 1.54 -17.49
CA LEU A 106 1.39 2.45 -18.53
C LEU A 106 0.92 1.68 -19.78
N TRP A 107 1.67 0.67 -20.22
CA TRP A 107 1.28 -0.17 -21.35
C TRP A 107 -0.01 -0.96 -21.06
N LEU A 108 -0.14 -1.54 -19.86
CA LEU A 108 -1.34 -2.24 -19.42
C LEU A 108 -2.54 -1.29 -19.35
N LEU A 109 -2.33 -0.06 -18.85
CA LEU A 109 -3.35 0.98 -18.85
C LEU A 109 -3.79 1.31 -20.27
N CYS A 110 -2.87 1.65 -21.18
CA CYS A 110 -3.19 1.98 -22.58
C CYS A 110 -3.96 0.84 -23.27
N ARG A 111 -3.60 -0.42 -22.99
CA ARG A 111 -4.30 -1.60 -23.54
C ARG A 111 -5.62 -1.90 -22.84
N GLY A 112 -5.77 -1.53 -21.57
CA GLY A 112 -6.93 -1.79 -20.71
C GLY A 112 -8.00 -0.69 -20.72
N VAL A 113 -7.69 0.51 -21.21
CA VAL A 113 -8.63 1.65 -21.34
C VAL A 113 -9.88 1.25 -22.14
N TYR A 114 -9.75 0.35 -23.11
CA TYR A 114 -10.86 -0.10 -23.95
C TYR A 114 -11.72 -1.23 -23.34
N GLY A 115 -11.31 -1.80 -22.21
CA GLY A 115 -12.04 -2.92 -21.60
C GLY A 115 -11.68 -3.08 -20.13
N ARG A 116 -12.41 -2.40 -19.25
CA ARG A 116 -12.29 -2.54 -17.78
C ARG A 116 -12.50 -3.97 -17.26
N HIS A 117 -13.02 -4.86 -18.10
CA HIS A 117 -13.23 -6.27 -17.79
C HIS A 117 -12.19 -7.20 -18.42
N GLY A 118 -11.20 -6.66 -19.15
CA GLY A 118 -10.21 -7.44 -19.88
C GLY A 118 -9.04 -7.96 -19.02
N PRO A 119 -8.24 -8.90 -19.55
CA PRO A 119 -7.07 -9.44 -18.85
C PRO A 119 -6.02 -8.39 -18.47
N SER A 120 -5.92 -7.29 -19.24
CA SER A 120 -5.03 -6.16 -18.92
C SER A 120 -5.43 -5.41 -17.66
N ALA A 121 -6.74 -5.17 -17.48
CA ALA A 121 -7.29 -4.50 -16.30
C ALA A 121 -7.05 -5.33 -15.03
N ARG A 122 -7.29 -6.65 -15.09
CA ARG A 122 -7.01 -7.58 -13.98
C ARG A 122 -5.54 -7.59 -13.59
N ARG A 123 -4.63 -7.72 -14.57
CA ARG A 123 -3.17 -7.70 -14.30
C ARG A 123 -2.70 -6.39 -13.67
N LEU A 124 -3.30 -5.26 -14.05
CA LEU A 124 -2.97 -3.96 -13.47
C LEU A 124 -3.46 -3.85 -12.02
N GLU A 125 -4.65 -4.37 -11.73
CA GLU A 125 -5.21 -4.47 -10.37
C GLU A 125 -4.38 -5.40 -9.48
N ASP A 126 -3.99 -6.58 -9.97
CA ASP A 126 -3.17 -7.54 -9.22
C ASP A 126 -1.81 -6.95 -8.79
N ARG A 127 -1.17 -6.17 -9.69
CA ARG A 127 0.13 -5.53 -9.43
C ARG A 127 0.08 -4.41 -8.40
N HIS A 128 -1.09 -3.80 -8.22
CA HIS A 128 -1.27 -2.57 -7.44
C HIS A 128 -2.37 -2.70 -6.38
N THR A 129 -2.74 -3.93 -6.05
CA THR A 129 -3.62 -4.22 -4.91
C THR A 129 -2.94 -3.71 -3.63
N PRO A 130 -3.67 -3.04 -2.70
CA PRO A 130 -5.12 -2.88 -2.68
C PRO A 130 -5.66 -1.56 -3.25
N TRP A 131 -4.79 -0.60 -3.63
CA TRP A 131 -5.27 0.72 -4.04
C TRP A 131 -5.85 0.75 -5.44
N CYS A 132 -5.35 -0.09 -6.36
CA CYS A 132 -5.80 -0.11 -7.74
C CYS A 132 -6.96 -1.09 -7.91
N ARG A 133 -8.13 -0.58 -8.23
CA ARG A 133 -9.36 -1.35 -8.45
C ARG A 133 -9.95 -0.94 -9.78
N VAL A 134 -9.90 -1.85 -10.75
CA VAL A 134 -10.33 -1.60 -12.13
C VAL A 134 -11.53 -2.48 -12.48
N VAL A 135 -11.57 -3.69 -11.93
CA VAL A 135 -12.65 -4.66 -12.14
C VAL A 135 -13.66 -4.58 -11.00
N VAL A 136 -14.94 -4.67 -11.35
CA VAL A 136 -16.01 -4.85 -10.35
C VAL A 136 -16.06 -6.34 -10.00
N ALA A 137 -15.62 -6.69 -8.79
CA ALA A 137 -15.62 -8.08 -8.32
C ALA A 137 -16.99 -8.48 -7.76
N ASP A 138 -17.56 -7.69 -6.85
CA ASP A 138 -18.82 -8.00 -6.14
C ASP A 138 -19.66 -6.74 -5.86
N SER A 139 -20.97 -6.91 -5.62
CA SER A 139 -21.89 -5.80 -5.31
C SER A 139 -21.56 -5.07 -4.01
N ASN A 140 -20.94 -5.74 -3.04
CA ASN A 140 -20.53 -5.17 -1.75
C ASN A 140 -19.11 -4.57 -1.78
N ALA A 141 -18.40 -4.71 -2.90
CA ALA A 141 -17.04 -4.23 -3.03
C ALA A 141 -17.06 -2.70 -3.32
N PRO A 142 -16.12 -1.91 -2.75
CA PRO A 142 -15.93 -0.53 -3.16
C PRO A 142 -15.89 -0.36 -4.70
N PRO A 143 -16.54 0.68 -5.25
CA PRO A 143 -16.63 0.88 -6.68
C PRO A 143 -15.24 1.05 -7.32
N PRO A 144 -15.09 0.73 -8.63
CA PRO A 144 -13.83 0.85 -9.33
C PRO A 144 -13.42 2.32 -9.41
N LEU A 145 -12.11 2.56 -9.44
CA LEU A 145 -11.57 3.92 -9.50
C LEU A 145 -12.02 4.63 -10.79
N PRO A 146 -12.27 5.94 -10.74
CA PRO A 146 -12.43 6.73 -11.95
C PRO A 146 -11.21 6.58 -12.86
N LEU A 147 -11.43 6.49 -14.18
CA LEU A 147 -10.35 6.26 -15.14
C LEU A 147 -9.33 7.42 -15.08
N ALA A 148 -9.82 8.65 -14.93
CA ALA A 148 -8.97 9.83 -14.77
C ALA A 148 -7.99 9.67 -13.60
N THR A 149 -8.46 9.21 -12.43
CA THR A 149 -7.60 8.99 -11.26
C THR A 149 -6.52 7.95 -11.54
N LEU A 150 -6.88 6.82 -12.16
CA LEU A 150 -5.94 5.76 -12.52
C LEU A 150 -4.88 6.28 -13.51
N VAL A 151 -5.32 6.97 -14.56
CA VAL A 151 -4.46 7.58 -15.59
C VAL A 151 -3.52 8.60 -14.94
N SER A 152 -4.04 9.53 -14.13
CA SER A 152 -3.23 10.54 -13.45
C SER A 152 -2.16 9.93 -12.56
N ILE A 153 -2.51 8.93 -11.75
CA ILE A 153 -1.57 8.28 -10.85
C ILE A 153 -0.45 7.57 -11.62
N ILE A 154 -0.78 6.83 -12.67
CA ILE A 154 0.21 6.10 -13.48
C ILE A 154 1.08 7.08 -14.28
N LEU A 155 0.49 8.15 -14.81
CA LEU A 155 1.24 9.21 -15.50
C LEU A 155 2.19 9.94 -14.55
N LEU A 156 1.76 10.30 -13.34
CA LEU A 156 2.63 10.95 -12.33
C LEU A 156 3.83 10.06 -11.97
N GLN A 157 3.61 8.75 -11.79
CA GLN A 157 4.70 7.81 -11.52
C GLN A 157 5.67 7.68 -12.70
N ASN A 158 5.17 7.67 -13.93
CA ASN A 158 6.02 7.65 -15.12
C ASN A 158 6.80 8.97 -15.24
N LEU A 159 6.13 10.12 -15.12
CA LEU A 159 6.75 11.45 -15.21
C LEU A 159 7.86 11.65 -14.17
N ASN A 160 7.68 11.14 -12.94
CA ASN A 160 8.74 11.13 -11.93
C ASN A 160 10.03 10.45 -12.44
N GLY A 161 9.92 9.38 -13.23
CA GLY A 161 11.08 8.72 -13.86
C GLY A 161 11.59 9.47 -15.09
N TRP A 162 10.69 9.93 -15.96
CA TRP A 162 11.06 10.65 -17.19
C TRP A 162 11.81 11.96 -16.91
N PHE A 163 11.48 12.69 -15.84
CA PHE A 163 12.21 13.90 -15.44
C PHE A 163 13.63 13.63 -14.93
N GLN A 164 13.95 12.38 -14.55
CA GLN A 164 15.33 12.02 -14.21
C GLN A 164 16.22 11.91 -15.45
N VAL A 165 15.66 11.62 -16.63
CA VAL A 165 16.42 11.49 -17.88
C VAL A 165 17.14 12.78 -18.29
N PRO A 166 16.46 13.94 -18.46
CA PRO A 166 17.14 15.18 -18.83
C PRO A 166 18.09 15.68 -17.74
N MET A 167 17.77 15.42 -16.47
CA MET A 167 18.66 15.74 -15.36
C MET A 167 19.94 14.92 -15.40
N ALA A 168 19.83 13.59 -15.52
CA ALA A 168 20.97 12.70 -15.61
C ALA A 168 21.82 13.01 -16.83
N ALA A 169 21.19 13.23 -17.98
CA ALA A 169 21.87 13.65 -19.20
C ALA A 169 22.68 14.94 -18.98
N SER A 170 22.07 15.96 -18.36
CA SER A 170 22.76 17.24 -18.07
C SER A 170 23.92 17.07 -17.09
N MET A 171 23.79 16.17 -16.13
CA MET A 171 24.86 15.88 -15.16
C MET A 171 26.04 15.15 -15.82
N TRP A 172 25.76 14.23 -16.74
CA TRP A 172 26.78 13.41 -17.39
C TRP A 172 27.49 14.11 -18.55
N VAL A 173 26.74 14.84 -19.39
CA VAL A 173 27.31 15.60 -20.51
C VAL A 173 28.31 16.65 -19.99
N TRP A 174 28.01 17.28 -18.84
CA TRP A 174 28.86 18.25 -18.18
C TRP A 174 29.48 17.71 -16.90
N ALA A 175 29.85 16.42 -16.87
CA ALA A 175 30.48 15.82 -15.69
C ALA A 175 31.88 16.42 -15.41
N ASN A 176 32.65 16.68 -16.48
CA ASN A 176 34.00 17.25 -16.40
C ASN A 176 34.03 18.78 -16.45
N ASP A 177 32.92 19.42 -16.84
CA ASP A 177 32.82 20.88 -16.95
C ASP A 177 31.44 21.37 -16.46
N TYR A 178 31.27 21.38 -15.14
CA TYR A 178 30.02 21.77 -14.49
C TYR A 178 29.68 23.26 -14.63
N THR A 179 30.64 24.10 -15.04
CA THR A 179 30.45 25.56 -15.13
C THR A 179 29.51 25.96 -16.27
N HIS A 180 29.46 25.15 -17.33
CA HIS A 180 28.57 25.34 -18.47
C HIS A 180 27.25 24.54 -18.35
N ARG A 181 27.03 23.85 -17.24
CA ARG A 181 25.81 23.06 -17.04
C ARG A 181 24.59 23.97 -16.92
N PRO A 182 23.49 23.72 -17.65
CA PRO A 182 22.27 24.52 -17.53
C PRO A 182 21.59 24.26 -16.18
N ALA A 183 21.92 25.07 -15.17
CA ALA A 183 21.42 24.93 -13.80
C ALA A 183 19.89 24.94 -13.73
N TRP A 184 19.22 25.74 -14.57
CA TRP A 184 17.77 25.81 -14.65
C TRP A 184 17.14 24.48 -15.09
N LEU A 185 17.79 23.72 -15.97
CA LEU A 185 17.28 22.43 -16.47
C LEU A 185 17.35 21.37 -15.37
N VAL A 186 18.46 21.33 -14.65
CA VAL A 186 18.63 20.46 -13.48
C VAL A 186 17.61 20.82 -12.40
N ALA A 187 17.53 22.10 -12.02
CA ALA A 187 16.65 22.54 -10.94
C ALA A 187 15.16 22.30 -11.27
N SER A 188 14.71 22.65 -12.48
CA SER A 188 13.31 22.45 -12.90
C SER A 188 12.96 20.96 -12.97
N SER A 189 13.84 20.13 -13.54
CA SER A 189 13.65 18.67 -13.59
C SER A 189 13.59 18.05 -12.19
N LEU A 190 14.37 18.57 -11.24
CA LEU A 190 14.38 18.10 -9.84
C LEU A 190 13.05 18.35 -9.16
N VAL A 191 12.59 19.60 -9.22
CA VAL A 191 11.35 20.02 -8.60
C VAL A 191 10.17 19.27 -9.22
N ALA A 192 10.11 19.20 -10.55
CA ALA A 192 9.06 18.47 -11.26
C ALA A 192 9.06 16.98 -10.90
N SER A 193 10.24 16.35 -10.84
CA SER A 193 10.40 14.95 -10.45
C SER A 193 9.90 14.70 -9.03
N PHE A 194 10.31 15.50 -8.04
CA PHE A 194 9.86 15.34 -6.67
C PHE A 194 8.36 15.56 -6.51
N LEU A 195 7.79 16.60 -7.15
CA LEU A 195 6.34 16.85 -7.10
C LEU A 195 5.55 15.66 -7.67
N CYS A 196 5.98 15.13 -8.81
CA CYS A 196 5.36 13.94 -9.40
C CYS A 196 5.53 12.70 -8.52
N GLY A 197 6.70 12.54 -7.90
CA GLY A 197 7.00 11.41 -7.01
C GLY A 197 6.15 11.43 -5.74
N PHE A 198 6.04 12.60 -5.08
CA PHE A 198 5.21 12.77 -3.90
C PHE A 198 3.73 12.57 -4.24
N ALA A 199 3.21 13.22 -5.29
CA ALA A 199 1.82 13.06 -5.69
C ALA A 199 1.51 11.61 -6.12
N GLY A 200 2.37 11.02 -6.95
CA GLY A 200 2.22 9.65 -7.45
C GLY A 200 2.41 8.56 -6.39
N GLY A 201 3.07 8.86 -5.26
CA GLY A 201 3.23 7.93 -4.13
C GLY A 201 2.17 8.10 -3.03
N ILE A 202 1.89 9.33 -2.62
CA ILE A 202 0.94 9.63 -1.54
C ILE A 202 -0.49 9.31 -1.98
N TRP A 203 -0.86 9.60 -3.23
CA TRP A 203 -2.23 9.40 -3.68
C TRP A 203 -2.67 7.92 -3.65
N PRO A 204 -1.91 6.95 -4.20
CA PRO A 204 -2.15 5.52 -3.98
C PRO A 204 -2.19 5.11 -2.50
N ALA A 205 -1.32 5.67 -1.66
CA ALA A 205 -1.27 5.34 -0.24
C ALA A 205 -2.55 5.79 0.49
N VAL A 206 -3.04 6.99 0.18
CA VAL A 206 -4.31 7.52 0.72
C VAL A 206 -5.49 6.67 0.25
N ILE A 207 -5.51 6.23 -1.02
CA ILE A 207 -6.55 5.33 -1.54
C ILE A 207 -6.48 3.97 -0.82
N SER A 208 -5.30 3.36 -0.72
CA SER A 208 -5.07 2.11 0.04
C SER A 208 -5.62 2.21 1.46
N TYR A 209 -5.29 3.29 2.16
CA TYR A 209 -5.73 3.52 3.53
C TYR A 209 -7.26 3.61 3.63
N LYS A 210 -7.90 4.37 2.73
CA LYS A 210 -9.37 4.48 2.67
C LYS A 210 -10.05 3.14 2.36
N MET A 211 -9.49 2.33 1.46
CA MET A 211 -10.03 1.01 1.13
C MET A 211 -9.91 0.05 2.31
N LYS A 212 -8.78 0.06 3.02
CA LYS A 212 -8.61 -0.76 4.22
C LYS A 212 -9.62 -0.40 5.31
N LYS A 213 -9.86 0.90 5.53
CA LYS A 213 -10.86 1.35 6.51
C LYS A 213 -12.26 0.86 6.15
N ARG A 214 -12.68 1.03 4.90
CA ARG A 214 -13.98 0.53 4.41
C ARG A 214 -14.12 -0.99 4.53
N GLY A 215 -13.03 -1.75 4.33
CA GLY A 215 -13.04 -3.21 4.53
C GLY A 215 -13.22 -3.61 5.99
N VAL A 216 -12.62 -2.87 6.92
CA VAL A 216 -12.82 -3.05 8.37
C VAL A 216 -14.25 -2.69 8.77
N ASP A 217 -14.82 -1.62 8.20
CA ASP A 217 -16.20 -1.21 8.47
C ASP A 217 -17.22 -2.28 7.99
N VAL A 218 -16.91 -3.01 6.90
CA VAL A 218 -17.77 -4.10 6.38
C VAL A 218 -17.67 -5.39 7.22
N GLU A 219 -16.50 -5.71 7.78
CA GLU A 219 -16.33 -6.88 8.64
C GLU A 219 -17.00 -6.69 10.02
N MET A 220 -17.19 -5.43 10.44
CA MET A 220 -17.86 -5.08 11.70
C MET A 220 -19.40 -5.05 11.63
N ASP A 221 -19.99 -5.14 10.44
CA ASP A 221 -21.45 -5.06 10.23
C ASP A 221 -22.12 -6.46 10.08
N VAL A 222 -21.33 -7.54 10.11
CA VAL A 222 -21.85 -8.91 9.91
C VAL A 222 -22.31 -9.58 11.22
N ASP A 223 -21.91 -9.05 12.38
CA ASP A 223 -22.29 -9.63 13.69
C ASP A 223 -23.65 -9.15 14.22
N GLU A 224 -24.31 -8.18 13.59
CA GLU A 224 -25.64 -7.69 14.02
C GLU A 224 -26.81 -8.46 13.35
N ILE A 225 -26.56 -9.20 12.26
CA ILE A 225 -27.61 -9.99 11.56
C ILE A 225 -27.69 -11.44 12.08
N THR A 226 -26.62 -11.95 12.71
CA THR A 226 -26.57 -13.32 13.25
C THR A 226 -27.33 -13.49 14.56
N VAL A 227 -27.67 -12.41 15.27
CA VAL A 227 -28.47 -12.49 16.50
C VAL A 227 -29.95 -12.77 16.20
N ASP A 228 -30.50 -12.23 15.11
CA ASP A 228 -31.92 -12.40 14.78
C ASP A 228 -32.22 -13.78 14.18
N LYS A 229 -31.26 -14.38 13.46
CA LYS A 229 -31.40 -15.74 12.91
C LYS A 229 -31.20 -16.85 13.94
N GLY A 230 -30.46 -16.61 15.02
CA GLY A 230 -30.27 -17.58 16.10
C GLY A 230 -31.50 -17.77 17.00
N ALA A 231 -32.35 -16.74 17.12
CA ALA A 231 -33.55 -16.79 17.93
C ALA A 231 -34.70 -17.60 17.30
N VAL A 232 -34.76 -17.65 15.96
CA VAL A 232 -35.86 -18.33 15.23
C VAL A 232 -35.68 -19.85 15.19
N ILE A 233 -34.44 -20.36 15.25
CA ILE A 233 -34.17 -21.80 15.02
C ILE A 233 -34.43 -22.68 16.26
N HIS A 234 -34.54 -22.09 17.46
CA HIS A 234 -34.67 -22.88 18.69
C HIS A 234 -36.11 -23.24 19.11
N THR A 235 -37.13 -22.90 18.32
CA THR A 235 -38.55 -23.09 18.74
C THR A 235 -39.34 -24.21 18.05
N ASP A 236 -38.76 -25.04 17.17
CA ASP A 236 -39.58 -26.03 16.45
C ASP A 236 -38.95 -27.42 16.19
N SER A 237 -38.32 -28.03 17.19
CA SER A 237 -37.87 -29.43 17.09
C SER A 237 -38.37 -30.30 18.25
N GLY A 238 -39.69 -30.46 18.30
CA GLY A 238 -40.36 -31.30 19.26
C GLY A 238 -41.73 -31.77 18.79
N ARG A 239 -41.83 -32.46 17.64
CA ARG A 239 -42.96 -33.36 17.34
C ARG A 239 -42.72 -34.30 16.15
N THR A 240 -42.83 -35.59 16.49
CA THR A 240 -43.38 -36.73 15.72
C THR A 240 -42.61 -37.41 14.58
N LEU A 241 -42.38 -38.71 14.84
CA LEU A 241 -41.98 -39.83 13.98
C LEU A 241 -43.08 -40.21 12.97
N VAL A 242 -42.71 -40.88 11.87
CA VAL A 242 -43.29 -42.13 11.27
C VAL A 242 -43.05 -42.23 9.74
N GLY A 243 -42.50 -43.37 9.28
CA GLY A 243 -42.59 -43.96 7.91
C GLY A 243 -41.71 -43.32 6.83
N ASP A 244 -41.06 -44.01 5.89
CA ASP A 244 -41.05 -45.41 5.50
C ASP A 244 -39.72 -45.75 4.78
N GLU A 245 -39.33 -47.01 4.88
CA GLU A 245 -38.34 -47.68 4.03
C GLU A 245 -38.85 -47.76 2.59
N GLU A 246 -38.03 -47.42 1.60
CA GLU A 246 -37.84 -48.16 0.35
C GLU A 246 -37.03 -47.32 -0.65
N GLY A 247 -36.00 -47.94 -1.26
CA GLY A 247 -35.38 -47.41 -2.46
C GLY A 247 -33.86 -47.23 -2.36
N ALA A 248 -33.16 -48.03 -3.17
CA ALA A 248 -31.78 -47.83 -3.61
C ALA A 248 -30.66 -48.61 -2.88
N LYS A 249 -30.86 -49.92 -2.71
CA LYS A 249 -29.82 -50.88 -3.11
C LYS A 249 -30.16 -51.35 -4.52
N LEU A 250 -29.42 -50.91 -5.54
CA LEU A 250 -29.23 -51.57 -6.85
C LEU A 250 -28.38 -50.64 -7.73
N GLY A 251 -27.14 -51.04 -8.02
CA GLY A 251 -26.25 -50.28 -8.92
C GLY A 251 -24.77 -50.55 -8.72
N ALA A 252 -24.39 -51.81 -8.48
CA ALA A 252 -22.99 -52.23 -8.58
C ALA A 252 -22.95 -53.66 -9.13
N SER A 253 -22.92 -53.76 -10.46
CA SER A 253 -22.18 -54.79 -11.19
C SER A 253 -21.92 -54.34 -12.61
#